data_AF-A0A7C4FAC3-F1
#
_entry.id   AF-A0A7C4FAC3-F1
#
_cell.length_a   1.000
_cell.length_b   1.000
_cell.length_c   1.000
_cell.angle_alpha   90.00
_cell.angle_beta   90.00
_cell.angle_gamma   90.00
#
_symmetry.space_group_name_H-M   'P 1'
#
loop_
_entity.id
_entity.type
_entity.pdbx_description
1 polymer ?
#
loop_
_entity_poly.entity_id
_entity_poly.type
_entity_poly.pdbx_seq_one_letter_code
_entity_poly.pdbx_strand_id
1 'polypeptide(L)'
;MALKSRDRDKVLRSLARWLAGLEPLFGSNHYFERYSTAKRVVERLSPYRGLLICPFCRKRFLRASAFVTHLVKIHASELEELIDSENM
;
A
#
# COMPACT_ATOMS: atom_id res chain seq x y z
N MET A 1 -1.64 3.11 17.37
CA MET A 1 -2.62 4.20 17.14
C MET A 1 -3.65 3.71 16.12
N ALA A 2 -4.92 3.47 16.47
CA ALA A 2 -5.88 2.89 15.52
C ALA A 2 -6.15 3.83 14.33
N LEU A 3 -6.04 3.32 13.10
CA LEU A 3 -6.42 4.04 11.87
C LEU A 3 -7.86 4.57 12.00
N LYS A 4 -8.02 5.90 12.05
CA LYS A 4 -9.36 6.51 11.93
C LYS A 4 -9.96 6.10 10.58
N SER A 5 -11.21 5.63 10.58
CA SER A 5 -11.90 5.09 9.38
C SER A 5 -11.81 6.02 8.15
N ARG A 6 -11.78 7.34 8.37
CA ARG A 6 -11.72 8.37 7.34
C ARG A 6 -10.36 8.48 6.62
N ASP A 7 -9.27 8.05 7.26
CA ASP A 7 -7.92 8.08 6.67
C ASP A 7 -7.49 6.72 6.11
N ARG A 8 -8.18 5.64 6.50
CA ARG A 8 -7.92 4.26 6.05
C ARG A 8 -7.82 4.16 4.53
N ASP A 9 -8.87 4.54 3.80
CA ASP A 9 -8.89 4.44 2.33
C ASP A 9 -7.77 5.27 1.66
N LYS A 10 -7.44 6.44 2.21
CA LYS A 10 -6.34 7.28 1.69
C LYS A 10 -4.99 6.61 1.86
N VAL A 11 -4.75 6.03 3.03
CA VAL A 11 -3.51 5.32 3.34
C VAL A 11 -3.35 4.13 2.40
N LEU A 12 -4.36 3.25 2.34
CA LEU A 12 -4.31 2.04 1.52
C LEU A 12 -4.13 2.35 0.03
N ARG A 13 -4.87 3.34 -0.49
CA ARG A 13 -4.70 3.78 -1.89
C ARG A 13 -3.32 4.35 -2.12
N SER A 14 -2.78 5.14 -1.19
CA SER A 14 -1.44 5.71 -1.34
C SER A 14 -0.36 4.63 -1.35
N LEU A 15 -0.49 3.59 -0.52
CA LEU A 15 0.41 2.45 -0.48
C LEU A 15 0.30 1.59 -1.73
N ALA A 16 -0.93 1.26 -2.16
CA ALA A 16 -1.17 0.52 -3.39
C ALA A 16 -0.61 1.25 -4.61
N ARG A 17 -0.75 2.58 -4.65
CA ARG A 17 -0.19 3.44 -5.70
C ARG A 17 1.33 3.45 -5.70
N TRP A 18 1.96 3.56 -4.52
CA TRP A 18 3.40 3.43 -4.37
C TRP A 18 3.92 2.08 -4.86
N LEU A 19 3.24 0.99 -4.49
CA LEU A 19 3.61 -0.37 -4.87
C LEU A 19 3.46 -0.58 -6.39
N ALA A 20 2.49 0.08 -7.00
CA ALA A 20 2.34 0.12 -8.45
C ALA A 20 3.44 0.92 -9.17
N GLY A 21 4.37 1.56 -8.44
CA GLY A 21 5.43 2.39 -9.01
C GLY A 21 4.96 3.76 -9.47
N LEU A 22 3.77 4.20 -9.06
CA LEU A 22 3.19 5.49 -9.45
C LEU A 22 3.56 6.57 -8.44
N GLU A 23 3.74 7.80 -8.92
CA GLU A 23 3.92 9.00 -8.08
C GLU A 23 2.70 9.27 -7.18
N PRO A 24 2.84 9.98 -6.04
CA PRO A 24 1.71 10.33 -5.19
C PRO A 24 0.65 11.16 -5.94
N LEU A 25 -0.62 11.09 -5.49
CA LEU A 25 -1.69 11.89 -6.10
C LEU A 25 -1.57 13.38 -5.76
N PHE A 26 -1.00 13.70 -4.59
CA PHE A 26 -0.87 15.07 -4.08
C PHE A 26 0.41 15.19 -3.25
N GLY A 27 1.12 16.31 -3.41
CA GLY A 27 2.35 16.61 -2.69
C GLY A 27 3.54 15.76 -3.17
N SER A 28 4.63 15.81 -2.40
CA SER A 28 5.90 15.16 -2.77
C SER A 28 6.03 13.71 -2.32
N ASN A 29 5.25 13.29 -1.32
CA ASN A 29 5.40 11.99 -0.64
C ASN A 29 4.07 11.23 -0.61
N HIS A 30 4.12 9.90 -0.58
CA HIS A 30 2.90 9.09 -0.42
C HIS A 30 2.32 9.25 0.99
N TYR A 31 0.98 9.24 1.09
CA TYR A 31 0.30 9.51 2.37
C TYR A 31 0.71 8.54 3.49
N PHE A 32 0.90 7.25 3.18
CA PHE A 32 1.34 6.24 4.15
C PHE A 32 2.74 6.50 4.72
N GLU A 33 3.59 7.28 4.03
CA GLU A 33 4.97 7.58 4.49
C GLU A 33 5.00 8.44 5.75
N ARG A 34 3.86 9.02 6.14
CA ARG A 34 3.71 9.78 7.39
C ARG A 34 3.57 8.89 8.63
N TYR A 35 3.38 7.59 8.45
CA TYR A 35 3.18 6.63 9.53
C TYR A 35 4.52 6.09 10.01
N SER A 36 4.66 5.85 11.32
CA SER A 36 5.88 5.29 11.92
C SER A 36 6.27 3.94 11.32
N THR A 37 5.29 3.15 10.88
CA THR A 37 5.47 1.83 10.24
C THR A 37 5.92 1.91 8.78
N ALA A 38 5.95 3.09 8.16
CA ALA A 38 6.25 3.26 6.74
C ALA A 38 7.59 2.64 6.33
N LYS A 39 8.64 2.80 7.13
CA LYS A 39 9.97 2.24 6.83
C LYS A 39 9.92 0.72 6.67
N ARG A 40 9.29 0.02 7.62
CA ARG A 40 9.11 -1.44 7.59
C ARG A 40 8.26 -1.89 6.40
N VAL A 41 7.19 -1.14 6.10
CA VAL A 41 6.34 -1.42 4.94
C VAL A 41 7.15 -1.29 3.64
N VAL A 42 7.93 -0.22 3.49
CA VAL A 42 8.80 0.00 2.33
C VAL A 42 9.85 -1.10 2.21
N GLU A 43 10.55 -1.45 3.29
CA GLU A 43 11.54 -2.54 3.27
C GLU A 43 10.91 -3.86 2.80
N ARG A 44 9.75 -4.23 3.37
CA ARG A 44 9.06 -5.48 3.04
C ARG A 44 8.53 -5.52 1.60
N LEU A 45 8.02 -4.40 1.10
CA LEU A 45 7.30 -4.35 -0.19
C LEU A 45 8.13 -3.81 -1.36
N SER A 46 9.28 -3.18 -1.09
CA SER A 46 10.17 -2.64 -2.13
C SER A 46 10.55 -3.64 -3.22
N PRO A 47 10.75 -4.96 -2.95
CA PRO A 47 11.06 -5.91 -4.03
C PRO A 47 9.94 -6.08 -5.06
N TYR A 48 8.70 -5.72 -4.70
CA TYR A 48 7.53 -5.83 -5.58
C TYR A 48 7.17 -4.50 -6.25
N ARG A 49 7.83 -3.39 -5.88
CA ARG A 49 7.51 -2.06 -6.36
C ARG A 49 7.71 -1.96 -7.86
N GLY A 50 6.66 -1.53 -8.59
CA GLY A 50 6.68 -1.37 -10.03
C GLY A 50 6.61 -2.67 -10.84
N LEU A 51 6.68 -3.84 -10.21
CA LEU A 51 6.62 -5.13 -10.92
C LEU A 51 5.20 -5.53 -11.35
N LEU A 52 4.17 -4.86 -10.81
CA LEU A 52 2.75 -5.19 -11.01
C LEU A 52 2.44 -6.67 -10.69
N ILE A 53 3.14 -7.22 -9.69
CA ILE A 53 2.90 -8.55 -9.12
C ILE A 53 2.44 -8.35 -7.68
N CYS A 54 1.32 -8.96 -7.32
CA CYS A 54 0.78 -8.87 -5.97
C CYS A 54 1.67 -9.63 -4.97
N PRO A 55 2.14 -8.99 -3.88
CA PRO A 55 2.97 -9.65 -2.88
C PRO A 55 2.21 -10.68 -2.02
N PHE A 56 0.87 -10.63 -2.04
CA PHE A 56 0.01 -11.49 -1.21
C PHE A 56 -0.45 -12.75 -1.96
N CYS A 57 -0.98 -12.59 -3.18
CA CYS A 57 -1.51 -13.71 -3.97
C CYS A 57 -0.66 -14.05 -5.21
N ARG A 58 0.46 -13.36 -5.44
CA ARG A 58 1.38 -13.54 -6.60
C ARG A 58 0.74 -13.35 -7.97
N LYS A 59 -0.49 -12.81 -8.05
CA LYS A 59 -1.14 -12.47 -9.31
C LYS A 59 -0.40 -11.35 -10.03
N ARG A 60 -0.12 -11.54 -11.32
CA ARG A 60 0.49 -10.53 -12.20
C ARG A 60 -0.57 -9.71 -12.94
N PHE A 61 -0.30 -8.43 -13.13
CA PHE A 61 -1.19 -7.48 -13.79
C PHE A 61 -0.50 -6.79 -14.96
N LEU A 62 -1.28 -6.48 -16.01
CA LEU A 62 -0.79 -5.77 -17.19
C LEU A 62 -0.88 -4.24 -17.04
N ARG A 63 -1.65 -3.74 -16.06
CA ARG A 63 -1.91 -2.31 -15.87
C ARG A 63 -1.85 -1.94 -14.39
N ALA A 64 -1.23 -0.81 -14.10
CA ALA A 64 -1.12 -0.28 -12.74
C ALA A 64 -2.49 -0.02 -12.09
N SER A 65 -3.47 0.51 -12.84
CA SER A 65 -4.81 0.78 -12.31
C SER A 65 -5.55 -0.48 -11.84
N ALA A 66 -5.41 -1.59 -12.58
CA ALA A 66 -5.97 -2.87 -12.20
C ALA A 66 -5.27 -3.45 -10.97
N PHE A 67 -3.95 -3.29 -10.89
CA PHE A 67 -3.14 -3.69 -9.74
C PHE A 67 -3.52 -2.92 -8.47
N VAL A 68 -3.60 -1.59 -8.54
CA VAL A 68 -4.03 -0.74 -7.42
C VAL A 68 -5.43 -1.14 -6.94
N THR A 69 -6.37 -1.31 -7.87
CA THR A 69 -7.75 -1.71 -7.53
C THR A 69 -7.77 -3.08 -6.84
N HIS A 70 -6.98 -4.03 -7.33
CA HIS A 70 -6.87 -5.35 -6.74
C HIS A 70 -6.38 -5.28 -5.29
N LEU A 71 -5.31 -4.54 -5.02
CA LEU A 71 -4.76 -4.41 -3.68
C LEU A 71 -5.79 -3.82 -2.70
N VAL A 72 -6.46 -2.73 -3.09
CA VAL A 72 -7.42 -2.02 -2.22
C VAL A 72 -8.71 -2.80 -2.01
N LYS A 73 -9.15 -3.63 -2.97
CA LYS A 73 -10.42 -4.38 -2.85
C LYS A 73 -10.27 -5.79 -2.31
N ILE A 74 -9.17 -6.46 -2.63
CA ILE A 74 -8.96 -7.88 -2.32
C ILE A 74 -8.03 -8.05 -1.12
N HIS A 75 -7.03 -7.18 -0.98
CA HIS A 75 -6.01 -7.27 0.06
C HIS A 75 -6.02 -6.05 1.00
N ALA A 76 -7.21 -5.48 1.26
CA ALA A 76 -7.34 -4.31 2.11
C ALA A 76 -6.86 -4.61 3.54
N SER A 77 -7.28 -5.76 4.09
CA SER A 77 -6.94 -6.21 5.42
C SER A 77 -5.44 -6.48 5.58
N GLU A 78 -4.80 -7.15 4.63
CA GLU A 78 -3.36 -7.41 4.68
C GLU A 78 -2.55 -6.11 4.59
N LEU A 79 -3.01 -5.12 3.82
CA LEU A 79 -2.41 -3.80 3.79
C LEU A 79 -2.63 -3.02 5.09
N GLU A 80 -3.80 -3.14 5.72
CA GLU A 80 -4.08 -2.53 7.03
C GLU A 80 -3.18 -3.13 8.11
N GLU A 81 -3.08 -4.46 8.19
CA GLU A 81 -2.21 -5.16 9.13
C GLU A 81 -0.75 -4.72 9.02
N LEU A 82 -0.25 -4.50 7.80
CA LEU A 82 1.10 -4.00 7.57
C LEU A 82 1.36 -2.63 8.18
N ILE A 83 0.34 -1.77 8.23
CA ILE A 83 0.45 -0.39 8.71
C ILE A 83 0.13 -0.30 10.21
N ASP A 84 -0.82 -1.11 10.69
CA ASP A 84 -1.28 -1.12 12.09
C ASP A 84 -0.43 -1.97 13.03
N SER A 85 0.58 -2.70 12.52
CA SER A 85 1.46 -3.56 13.32
C SER A 85 2.39 -2.77 14.29
N GLU A 86 1.79 -2.19 15.34
CA GLU A 86 2.38 -1.90 16.65
C GLU A 86 1.90 -2.87 17.74
N ASN A 87 1.00 -3.81 17.43
CA ASN A 87 0.46 -4.77 18.40
C ASN A 87 0.53 -6.21 17.87
N MET A 88 1.70 -6.84 18.00
CA MET A 88 1.80 -8.25 18.42
C MET A 88 3.15 -8.48 19.09
#